data_AF-A0A9P5M4W9-F1
#
_entry.id   AF-A0A9P5M4W9-F1
#
_cell.length_a   1.000
_cell.length_b   1.000
_cell.length_c   1.000
_cell.angle_alpha   90.00
_cell.angle_beta   90.00
_cell.angle_gamma   90.00
#
_symmetry.space_group_name_H-M   'P 1'
#
loop_
_entity.id
_entity.type
_entity.pdbx_description
1 polymer ?
#
loop_
_entity_poly.entity_id
_entity_poly.type
_entity_poly.pdbx_seq_one_letter_code
_entity_poly.pdbx_strand_id
1 'polypeptide(L)'
;MLLDGPGASLLPLSFEVIDISNIVGYYGHLNILPATVPLLSRTFSSVLYTESLRISSHDLKQNLKAALLMDVNLASLLFGLTPSGQIMGYTTYNNYSEDMTQQTSSRRYRTRLPWRFPSFGGHYCCSTSSQPIKIQVDADELSQLCFDTYMKMFSIENLKNHIAPGVRPLRSEAMNCYTRLSFVNILQLIKQNTTTDWVSFCTSLQKRIAADTVSHIGAKTVLEISTHIDMSNFVPGTRGYDTAYHSFVAMVVPRSDLQIFLKPDSTPHPILHAYIFRPNTNEEDVFFSLDAFFGTLKPQTDPELCGEFIEDPQGWAGDSDLIISFPVPAQIVKGKKWHIGLCVTIDLNGAGYMMELGPEMVVSSVSGKNKKRVTVSKVPPGIPKSRLQPAPEIASEQPSIEQSDNSESRITIAATKLNESVALQATYRFVDGTEETKALQKAALVTLPILLHALYS
;
A
#
# COMPACT_ATOMS: atom_id res chain seq x y z
N MET A 1 -9.15 14.74 2.09
CA MET A 1 -9.10 15.99 2.89
C MET A 1 -7.67 16.47 2.94
N LEU A 2 -7.31 17.43 2.09
CA LEU A 2 -6.03 18.14 2.22
C LEU A 2 -6.30 19.31 3.16
N LEU A 3 -5.55 19.37 4.27
CA LEU A 3 -5.62 20.47 5.25
C LEU A 3 -4.92 21.69 4.64
N ASP A 4 -5.56 22.34 3.67
CA ASP A 4 -5.00 23.47 2.91
C ASP A 4 -5.53 24.82 3.39
N GLY A 5 -5.54 24.99 4.71
CA GLY A 5 -5.73 26.29 5.34
C GLY A 5 -4.39 27.02 5.54
N PRO A 6 -4.40 28.36 5.69
CA PRO A 6 -3.25 29.09 6.22
C PRO A 6 -2.88 28.49 7.58
N GLY A 7 -1.79 27.70 7.62
CA GLY A 7 -1.40 26.87 8.77
C GLY A 7 -0.95 25.45 8.41
N ALA A 8 -1.17 24.98 7.17
CA ALA A 8 -0.75 23.65 6.73
C ALA A 8 0.76 23.39 6.92
N SER A 9 1.60 24.39 6.68
CA SER A 9 3.07 24.32 6.88
C SER A 9 3.50 24.33 8.34
N LEU A 10 2.58 24.62 9.27
CA LEU A 10 2.81 24.60 10.71
C LEU A 10 2.30 23.30 11.36
N LEU A 11 1.71 22.39 10.58
CA LEU A 11 1.22 21.13 11.11
C LEU A 11 2.39 20.22 11.51
N PRO A 12 2.29 19.56 12.68
CA PRO A 12 3.30 18.59 13.09
C PRO A 12 3.35 17.44 12.08
N LEU A 13 4.56 17.10 11.65
CA LEU A 13 4.83 15.98 10.73
C LEU A 13 5.25 14.69 11.47
N SER A 14 5.27 14.74 12.79
CA SER A 14 5.75 13.66 13.66
C SER A 14 4.96 13.67 14.97
N PHE A 15 4.55 12.49 15.42
CA PHE A 15 3.69 12.28 16.60
C PHE A 15 4.23 11.12 17.43
N GLU A 16 4.29 11.27 18.75
CA GLU A 16 4.65 10.16 19.65
C GLU A 16 3.53 9.13 19.77
N VAL A 17 2.27 9.59 19.78
CA VAL A 17 1.10 8.72 19.91
C VAL A 17 0.18 8.96 18.73
N ILE A 18 -0.08 7.90 17.98
CA ILE A 18 -1.09 7.89 16.92
C ILE A 18 -2.15 6.88 17.34
N ASP A 19 -3.41 7.31 17.47
CA ASP A 19 -4.55 6.41 17.68
C ASP A 19 -5.50 6.56 16.50
N ILE A 20 -5.62 5.49 15.72
CA ILE A 20 -6.48 5.47 14.54
C ILE A 20 -7.83 4.78 14.79
N SER A 21 -8.13 4.44 16.05
CA SER A 21 -9.35 3.73 16.44
C SER A 21 -9.62 2.54 15.49
N ASN A 22 -10.85 2.40 14.98
CA ASN A 22 -11.29 1.27 14.17
C ASN A 22 -11.08 1.43 12.66
N ILE A 23 -10.27 2.40 12.22
CA ILE A 23 -10.05 2.71 10.79
C ILE A 23 -9.45 1.51 10.05
N VAL A 24 -8.62 0.67 10.69
CA VAL A 24 -8.11 -0.60 10.08
C VAL A 24 -9.23 -1.55 9.67
N GLY A 25 -10.41 -1.47 10.28
CA GLY A 25 -11.57 -2.26 9.90
C GLY A 25 -12.15 -1.84 8.54
N TYR A 26 -11.88 -0.64 8.06
CA TYR A 26 -12.40 -0.15 6.77
C TYR A 26 -11.35 -0.15 5.68
N TYR A 27 -10.10 0.15 6.02
CA TYR A 27 -9.03 0.32 5.04
C TYR A 27 -7.95 -0.77 5.10
N GLY A 28 -7.99 -1.67 6.09
CA GLY A 28 -6.99 -2.72 6.25
C GLY A 28 -5.67 -2.22 6.83
N HIS A 29 -4.90 -3.13 7.43
CA HIS A 29 -3.63 -2.78 8.07
C HIS A 29 -2.58 -2.31 7.06
N LEU A 30 -2.58 -2.89 5.86
CA LEU A 30 -1.58 -2.61 4.84
C LEU A 30 -1.73 -1.25 4.15
N ASN A 31 -2.88 -0.56 4.30
CA ASN A 31 -2.99 0.86 3.93
C ASN A 31 -2.56 1.79 5.05
N ILE A 32 -2.90 1.41 6.28
CA ILE A 32 -2.68 2.26 7.46
C ILE A 32 -1.21 2.31 7.84
N LEU A 33 -0.52 1.16 7.89
CA LEU A 33 0.85 1.12 8.36
C LEU A 33 1.78 2.01 7.50
N PRO A 34 1.77 1.94 6.15
CA PRO A 34 2.57 2.85 5.33
C PRO A 34 2.23 4.33 5.49
N ALA A 35 0.97 4.66 5.78
CA ALA A 35 0.54 6.04 5.95
C ALA A 35 0.89 6.62 7.34
N THR A 36 0.98 5.79 8.37
CA THR A 36 1.13 6.22 9.77
C THR A 36 2.53 6.02 10.33
N VAL A 37 3.26 4.98 9.91
CA VAL A 37 4.63 4.71 10.37
C VAL A 37 5.57 5.90 10.11
N PRO A 38 5.56 6.57 8.95
CA PRO A 38 6.43 7.73 8.71
C PRO A 38 6.11 8.95 9.59
N LEU A 39 4.87 9.04 10.10
CA LEU A 39 4.41 10.11 10.98
C LEU A 39 4.68 9.80 12.46
N LEU A 40 5.08 8.57 12.79
CA LEU A 40 5.37 8.18 14.16
C LEU A 40 6.80 8.61 14.52
N SER A 41 6.96 9.39 15.60
CA SER A 41 8.27 9.84 16.04
C SER A 41 9.16 8.65 16.40
N ARG A 42 10.46 8.75 16.14
CA ARG A 42 11.41 7.67 16.46
C ARG A 42 11.92 7.78 17.88
N THR A 43 11.03 7.58 18.86
CA THR A 43 11.36 7.57 20.29
C THR A 43 10.93 6.24 20.94
N PHE A 44 11.50 5.92 22.09
CA PHE A 44 11.17 4.71 22.85
C PHE A 44 9.73 4.69 23.38
N SER A 45 9.11 5.86 23.58
CA SER A 45 7.73 6.01 24.03
C SER A 45 6.71 5.93 22.90
N SER A 46 7.16 5.97 21.64
CA SER A 46 6.27 6.11 20.50
C SER A 46 5.42 4.87 20.26
N VAL A 47 4.14 5.07 19.99
CA VAL A 47 3.16 4.00 19.82
C VAL A 47 2.05 4.37 18.84
N LEU A 48 1.76 3.44 17.93
CA LEU A 48 0.58 3.46 17.08
C LEU A 48 -0.46 2.50 17.65
N TYR A 49 -1.67 2.99 17.92
CA TYR A 49 -2.80 2.16 18.32
C TYR A 49 -3.72 1.89 17.14
N THR A 50 -3.99 0.61 16.90
CA THR A 50 -5.02 0.18 15.96
C THR A 50 -6.08 -0.62 16.69
N GLU A 51 -7.35 -0.39 16.42
CA GLU A 51 -8.45 -1.18 16.95
C GLU A 51 -9.11 -1.96 15.82
N SER A 52 -9.21 -3.28 15.96
CA SER A 52 -9.89 -4.11 14.97
C SER A 52 -11.16 -4.68 15.57
N LEU A 53 -12.28 -4.42 14.89
CA LEU A 53 -13.56 -5.02 15.25
C LEU A 53 -13.76 -6.46 14.70
N ARG A 54 -12.69 -7.01 14.09
CA ARG A 54 -12.73 -8.27 13.31
C ARG A 54 -11.67 -9.28 13.72
N ILE A 55 -10.62 -8.83 14.42
CA ILE A 55 -9.55 -9.69 14.91
C ILE A 55 -9.96 -10.20 16.29
N SER A 56 -10.11 -11.51 16.43
CA SER A 56 -10.28 -12.14 17.74
C SER A 56 -8.97 -12.12 18.51
N SER A 57 -9.06 -11.82 19.81
CA SER A 57 -7.96 -11.91 20.78
C SER A 57 -7.50 -13.36 21.00
N HIS A 58 -8.41 -14.33 20.87
CA HIS A 58 -8.11 -15.76 21.12
C HIS A 58 -7.15 -16.37 20.09
N ASP A 59 -7.22 -15.94 18.83
CA ASP A 59 -6.30 -16.35 17.77
C ASP A 59 -5.63 -15.14 17.10
N LEU A 60 -5.07 -14.26 17.94
CA LEU A 60 -4.50 -12.99 17.50
C LEU A 60 -3.43 -13.18 16.42
N LYS A 61 -2.58 -14.20 16.56
CA LYS A 61 -1.47 -14.45 15.64
C LYS A 61 -1.96 -14.82 14.23
N GLN A 62 -2.92 -15.74 14.10
CA GLN A 62 -3.44 -16.12 12.79
C GLN A 62 -4.28 -14.99 12.19
N ASN A 63 -5.08 -14.31 13.01
CA ASN A 63 -5.87 -13.17 12.55
C ASN A 63 -4.99 -12.01 12.05
N LEU A 64 -3.87 -11.72 12.73
CA LEU A 64 -2.90 -10.74 12.26
C LEU A 64 -2.16 -11.19 11.02
N LYS A 65 -1.77 -12.47 10.95
CA LYS A 65 -1.16 -13.04 9.73
C LYS A 65 -2.10 -12.89 8.53
N ALA A 66 -3.39 -13.15 8.72
CA ALA A 66 -4.40 -12.94 7.69
C ALA A 66 -4.57 -11.44 7.34
N ALA A 67 -4.58 -10.55 8.33
CA ALA A 67 -4.73 -9.11 8.11
C ALA A 67 -3.52 -8.47 7.41
N LEU A 68 -2.31 -8.98 7.65
CA LEU A 68 -1.05 -8.50 7.07
C LEU A 68 -0.66 -9.26 5.79
N LEU A 69 -1.36 -10.35 5.47
CA LEU A 69 -1.12 -11.24 4.32
C LEU A 69 0.27 -11.91 4.32
N MET A 70 0.99 -11.85 5.45
CA MET A 70 2.31 -12.42 5.66
C MET A 70 2.51 -12.80 7.12
N ASP A 71 3.57 -13.56 7.43
CA ASP A 71 3.92 -13.85 8.83
C ASP A 71 4.16 -12.55 9.61
N VAL A 72 3.66 -12.48 10.85
CA VAL A 72 3.67 -11.24 11.62
C VAL A 72 5.09 -10.83 12.04
N ASN A 73 6.00 -11.78 12.24
CA ASN A 73 7.40 -11.45 12.53
C ASN A 73 8.09 -10.90 11.28
N LEU A 74 7.82 -11.49 10.11
CA LEU A 74 8.30 -10.98 8.83
C LEU A 74 7.75 -9.58 8.54
N ALA A 75 6.46 -9.34 8.76
CA ALA A 75 5.87 -8.00 8.65
C ALA A 75 6.54 -7.01 9.61
N SER A 76 6.76 -7.41 10.87
CA SER A 76 7.43 -6.56 11.87
C SER A 76 8.82 -6.15 11.43
N LEU A 77 9.53 -7.09 10.80
CA LEU A 77 10.88 -6.91 10.29
C LEU A 77 10.91 -5.95 9.09
N LEU A 78 10.02 -6.14 8.12
CA LEU A 78 9.96 -5.37 6.88
C LEU A 78 9.35 -3.97 7.08
N PHE A 79 8.38 -3.84 7.98
CA PHE A 79 7.71 -2.56 8.25
C PHE A 79 8.41 -1.75 9.35
N GLY A 80 9.33 -2.37 10.10
CA GLY A 80 10.02 -1.74 11.21
C GLY A 80 9.12 -1.44 12.42
N LEU A 81 7.89 -1.95 12.43
CA LEU A 81 6.90 -1.72 13.47
C LEU A 81 6.24 -3.05 13.87
N THR A 82 6.18 -3.33 15.16
CA THR A 82 5.73 -4.63 15.68
C THR A 82 4.57 -4.51 16.67
N PRO A 83 3.58 -5.42 16.64
CA PRO A 83 2.56 -5.46 17.67
C PRO A 83 3.21 -5.90 19.00
N SER A 84 3.33 -4.97 19.95
CA SER A 84 4.13 -5.15 21.16
C SER A 84 3.69 -6.34 22.02
N GLY A 85 2.39 -6.65 22.06
CA GLY A 85 1.88 -7.83 22.78
C GLY A 85 2.40 -9.17 22.22
N GLN A 86 2.78 -9.21 20.95
CA GLN A 86 3.36 -10.41 20.33
C GLN A 86 4.83 -10.60 20.72
N ILE A 87 5.60 -9.51 20.82
CA ILE A 87 7.00 -9.59 21.27
C ILE A 87 7.07 -9.90 22.77
N MET A 88 6.24 -9.22 23.56
CA MET A 88 6.28 -9.32 25.01
C MET A 88 5.64 -10.60 25.54
N GLY A 89 4.76 -11.25 24.75
CA GLY A 89 4.01 -12.43 25.17
C GLY A 89 2.87 -12.14 26.15
N TYR A 90 2.63 -10.87 26.46
CA TYR A 90 1.52 -10.40 27.30
C TYR A 90 0.98 -9.06 26.77
N THR A 91 -0.25 -8.72 27.14
CA THR A 91 -0.89 -7.44 26.81
C THR A 91 -1.32 -6.73 28.09
N THR A 92 -1.24 -5.39 28.10
CA THR A 92 -1.76 -4.56 29.19
C THR A 92 -3.24 -4.22 29.00
N TYR A 93 -3.84 -4.60 27.87
CA TYR A 93 -5.26 -4.38 27.59
C TYR A 93 -6.11 -5.53 28.11
N ASN A 94 -7.08 -5.19 28.95
CA ASN A 94 -8.09 -6.14 29.44
C ASN A 94 -9.21 -6.29 28.39
N ASN A 95 -9.38 -7.50 27.86
CA ASN A 95 -10.44 -7.83 26.90
C ASN A 95 -11.63 -8.55 27.56
N TYR A 96 -11.69 -8.66 28.89
CA TYR A 96 -12.69 -9.47 29.61
C TYR A 96 -14.15 -9.13 29.23
N SER A 97 -14.48 -7.83 29.10
CA SER A 97 -15.83 -7.41 28.69
C SER A 97 -16.17 -7.84 27.27
N GLU A 98 -15.18 -7.88 26.37
CA GLU A 98 -15.33 -8.30 24.98
C GLU A 98 -15.40 -9.83 24.86
N ASP A 99 -14.70 -10.57 25.73
CA ASP A 99 -14.79 -12.03 25.79
C ASP A 99 -16.17 -12.47 26.34
N MET A 100 -16.78 -11.69 27.24
CA MET A 100 -18.16 -11.90 27.69
C MET A 100 -19.21 -11.59 26.61
N THR A 101 -19.04 -10.51 25.84
CA THR A 101 -19.95 -10.20 24.72
C THR A 101 -19.82 -11.20 23.57
N GLN A 102 -18.66 -11.86 23.41
CA GLN A 102 -18.48 -12.96 22.45
C GLN A 102 -19.37 -14.17 22.75
N GLN A 103 -19.59 -14.51 24.03
CA GLN A 103 -20.49 -15.62 24.41
C GLN A 103 -21.95 -15.37 23.98
N THR A 104 -22.33 -14.10 23.82
CA THR A 104 -23.69 -13.70 23.44
C THR A 104 -23.82 -13.24 21.98
N SER A 105 -22.71 -12.93 21.31
CA SER A 105 -22.68 -12.48 19.91
C SER A 105 -21.41 -12.93 19.19
N SER A 106 -21.55 -13.94 18.32
CA SER A 106 -20.44 -14.66 17.65
C SER A 106 -19.69 -13.88 16.55
N ARG A 107 -19.87 -12.55 16.45
CA ARG A 107 -19.41 -11.77 15.27
C ARG A 107 -18.87 -10.37 15.56
N ARG A 108 -18.67 -10.00 16.83
CA ARG A 108 -18.03 -8.72 17.18
C ARG A 108 -16.83 -9.01 18.08
N TYR A 109 -15.65 -8.85 17.51
CA TYR A 109 -14.40 -8.80 18.27
C TYR A 109 -14.05 -7.34 18.47
N ARG A 110 -13.37 -6.97 19.53
CA ARG A 110 -12.71 -5.66 19.65
C ARG A 110 -11.34 -5.91 20.23
N THR A 111 -10.33 -5.82 19.37
CA THR A 111 -8.94 -5.99 19.78
C THR A 111 -8.16 -4.72 19.50
N ARG A 112 -7.64 -4.10 20.55
CA ARG A 112 -6.74 -2.95 20.46
C ARG A 112 -5.29 -3.42 20.49
N LEU A 113 -4.51 -3.01 19.49
CA LEU A 113 -3.13 -3.44 19.29
C LEU A 113 -2.19 -2.23 19.36
N PRO A 114 -1.27 -2.21 20.34
CA PRO A 114 -0.16 -1.26 20.38
C PRO A 114 0.98 -1.73 19.48
N TRP A 115 1.32 -0.92 18.48
CA TRP A 115 2.43 -1.12 17.59
C TRP A 115 3.59 -0.20 17.96
N ARG A 116 4.80 -0.75 18.07
CA ARG A 116 6.00 -0.01 18.52
C ARG A 116 7.22 -0.37 17.67
N PHE A 117 8.23 0.49 17.70
CA PHE A 117 9.51 0.18 17.09
C PHE A 117 10.27 -0.84 17.96
N PRO A 118 10.67 -2.01 17.41
CA PRO A 118 11.39 -3.03 18.18
C PRO A 118 12.77 -2.54 18.65
N SER A 119 13.42 -1.67 17.86
CA SER A 119 14.80 -1.21 18.08
C SER A 119 14.97 -0.23 19.25
N PHE A 120 13.89 0.28 19.84
CA PHE A 120 13.95 1.29 20.92
C PHE A 120 13.55 0.75 22.30
N GLY A 121 13.41 -0.57 22.44
CA GLY A 121 13.07 -1.22 23.72
C GLY A 121 14.25 -1.51 24.65
N GLY A 122 15.49 -1.28 24.20
CA GLY A 122 16.70 -1.57 24.97
C GLY A 122 17.28 -0.35 25.69
N HIS A 123 17.64 -0.50 26.98
CA HIS A 123 18.33 0.52 27.78
C HIS A 123 19.70 0.97 27.21
N TYR A 124 20.25 0.24 26.25
CA TYR A 124 21.56 0.51 25.61
C TYR A 124 21.44 1.14 24.22
N CYS A 125 20.23 1.34 23.69
CA CYS A 125 20.01 1.92 22.35
C CYS A 125 20.12 3.45 22.30
N CYS A 126 20.83 4.05 23.26
CA CYS A 126 21.30 5.44 23.21
C CYS A 126 22.57 5.57 22.34
N SER A 127 22.67 4.82 21.23
CA SER A 127 23.76 5.05 20.29
C SER A 127 23.41 6.26 19.43
N THR A 128 24.38 7.16 19.32
CA THR A 128 24.34 8.45 18.62
C THR A 128 24.21 8.33 17.08
N SER A 129 24.02 7.12 16.56
CA SER A 129 23.74 6.92 15.14
C SER A 129 22.25 7.13 14.88
N SER A 130 21.92 8.25 14.23
CA SER A 130 20.54 8.56 13.83
C SER A 130 20.00 7.62 12.75
N GLN A 131 20.82 6.69 12.24
CA GLN A 131 20.44 5.83 11.12
C GLN A 131 19.80 4.51 11.58
N PRO A 132 18.58 4.20 11.09
CA PRO A 132 17.92 2.94 11.40
C PRO A 132 18.73 1.78 10.80
N ILE A 133 18.96 0.74 11.60
CA ILE A 133 19.55 -0.52 11.13
C ILE A 133 18.64 -1.11 10.05
N LYS A 134 19.18 -1.27 8.83
CA LYS A 134 18.48 -1.90 7.71
C LYS A 134 18.93 -3.33 7.51
N ILE A 135 18.01 -4.16 7.02
CA ILE A 135 18.26 -5.58 6.78
C ILE A 135 18.62 -5.78 5.33
N GLN A 136 19.77 -6.40 5.07
CA GLN A 136 20.14 -6.77 3.72
C GLN A 136 19.36 -8.01 3.28
N VAL A 137 18.69 -7.92 2.12
CA VAL A 137 17.87 -9.01 1.55
C VAL A 137 18.22 -9.17 0.07
N ASP A 138 18.24 -10.41 -0.41
CA ASP A 138 18.39 -10.70 -1.84
C ASP A 138 17.24 -10.07 -2.65
N ALA A 139 17.58 -9.50 -3.81
CA ALA A 139 16.62 -8.77 -4.63
C ALA A 139 15.54 -9.68 -5.24
N ASP A 140 15.92 -10.90 -5.64
CA ASP A 140 14.98 -11.83 -6.24
C ASP A 140 14.07 -12.47 -5.18
N GLU A 141 14.62 -12.87 -4.03
CA GLU A 141 13.83 -13.39 -2.90
C GLU A 141 12.82 -12.35 -2.39
N LEU A 142 13.24 -11.09 -2.23
CA LEU A 142 12.33 -10.02 -1.83
C LEU A 142 11.26 -9.77 -2.90
N SER A 143 11.62 -9.84 -4.19
CA SER A 143 10.65 -9.68 -5.28
C SER A 143 9.59 -10.77 -5.28
N GLN A 144 9.99 -12.02 -5.01
CA GLN A 144 9.07 -13.15 -4.90
C GLN A 144 8.14 -12.98 -3.70
N LEU A 145 8.67 -12.60 -2.53
CA LEU A 145 7.85 -12.35 -1.34
C LEU A 145 6.82 -11.23 -1.56
N CYS A 146 7.25 -10.13 -2.17
CA CYS A 146 6.37 -9.01 -2.53
C CYS A 146 5.31 -9.42 -3.56
N PHE A 147 5.67 -10.25 -4.54
CA PHE A 147 4.74 -10.81 -5.51
C PHE A 147 3.71 -11.75 -4.85
N ASP A 148 4.13 -12.62 -3.93
CA ASP A 148 3.21 -13.49 -3.17
C ASP A 148 2.22 -12.68 -2.32
N THR A 149 2.69 -11.56 -1.76
CA THR A 149 1.83 -10.60 -1.04
C THR A 149 0.88 -9.89 -1.98
N TYR A 150 1.35 -9.47 -3.17
CA TYR A 150 0.53 -8.88 -4.24
C TYR A 150 -0.62 -9.82 -4.64
N MET A 151 -0.34 -11.10 -4.90
CA MET A 151 -1.36 -12.08 -5.29
C MET A 151 -2.42 -12.28 -4.19
N LYS A 152 -2.04 -12.15 -2.91
CA LYS A 152 -3.00 -12.20 -1.80
C LYS A 152 -3.84 -10.93 -1.70
N MET A 153 -3.23 -9.75 -1.87
CA MET A 153 -3.94 -8.46 -1.83
C MET A 153 -5.04 -8.38 -2.89
N PHE A 154 -4.78 -8.95 -4.07
CA PHE A 154 -5.69 -8.90 -5.22
C PHE A 154 -6.36 -10.24 -5.52
N SER A 155 -6.44 -11.13 -4.52
CA SER A 155 -7.00 -12.47 -4.66
C SER A 155 -8.47 -12.51 -5.13
N ILE A 156 -9.22 -11.42 -4.94
CA ILE A 156 -10.60 -11.26 -5.41
C ILE A 156 -10.73 -11.17 -6.93
N GLU A 157 -9.65 -10.82 -7.64
CA GLU A 157 -9.60 -10.72 -9.10
C GLU A 157 -9.38 -12.09 -9.77
N ASN A 158 -9.02 -13.11 -8.99
CA ASN A 158 -8.94 -14.46 -9.49
C ASN A 158 -10.36 -15.06 -9.54
N LEU A 159 -10.91 -15.19 -10.74
CA LEU A 159 -12.26 -15.72 -10.96
C LEU A 159 -12.43 -17.16 -10.41
N LYS A 160 -11.34 -17.92 -10.23
CA LYS A 160 -11.41 -19.27 -9.63
C LYS A 160 -11.72 -19.22 -8.13
N ASN A 161 -11.50 -18.08 -7.48
CA ASN A 161 -11.81 -17.87 -6.07
C ASN A 161 -13.28 -17.47 -5.86
N HIS A 162 -14.10 -17.40 -6.92
CA HIS A 162 -15.52 -17.13 -6.78
C HIS A 162 -16.21 -18.23 -5.97
N ILE A 163 -16.82 -17.82 -4.87
CA ILE A 163 -17.63 -18.71 -4.05
C ILE A 163 -18.86 -19.11 -4.86
N ALA A 164 -19.29 -20.37 -4.72
CA ALA A 164 -20.48 -20.89 -5.38
C ALA A 164 -21.72 -20.00 -5.11
N PRO A 165 -22.66 -19.91 -6.08
CA PRO A 165 -23.88 -19.13 -5.92
C PRO A 165 -24.62 -19.50 -4.61
N GLY A 166 -24.98 -18.49 -3.81
CA GLY A 166 -25.75 -18.68 -2.57
C GLY A 166 -24.93 -18.70 -1.27
N VAL A 167 -23.60 -18.73 -1.33
CA VAL A 167 -22.75 -18.55 -0.15
C VAL A 167 -22.41 -17.07 0.01
N ARG A 168 -22.76 -16.48 1.16
CA ARG A 168 -22.38 -15.10 1.47
C ARG A 168 -20.91 -15.07 1.90
N PRO A 169 -20.02 -14.36 1.17
CA PRO A 169 -18.64 -14.16 1.65
C PRO A 169 -18.66 -13.49 3.02
N LEU A 170 -17.68 -13.82 3.86
CA LEU A 170 -17.45 -13.04 5.07
C LEU A 170 -17.15 -11.59 4.68
N ARG A 171 -17.58 -10.61 5.47
CA ARG A 171 -17.34 -9.18 5.17
C ARG A 171 -15.84 -8.85 5.00
N SER A 172 -14.96 -9.64 5.61
CA SER A 172 -13.50 -9.58 5.44
C SER A 172 -13.01 -10.07 4.08
N GLU A 173 -13.76 -10.97 3.42
CA GLU A 173 -13.51 -11.49 2.06
C GLU A 173 -14.15 -10.61 0.99
N ALA A 174 -15.19 -9.85 1.35
CA ALA A 174 -15.96 -9.01 0.45
C ALA A 174 -15.41 -7.58 0.28
N MET A 175 -14.60 -7.07 1.21
CA MET A 175 -14.01 -5.73 1.09
C MET A 175 -12.60 -5.82 0.49
N ASN A 176 -12.47 -5.45 -0.79
CA ASN A 176 -11.16 -5.14 -1.35
C ASN A 176 -10.79 -3.71 -0.94
N CYS A 177 -10.00 -3.58 0.11
CA CYS A 177 -9.54 -2.29 0.60
C CYS A 177 -8.27 -1.81 -0.11
N TYR A 178 -7.67 -2.61 -1.00
CA TYR A 178 -6.34 -2.38 -1.51
C TYR A 178 -6.34 -1.98 -2.99
N THR A 179 -5.51 -1.00 -3.33
CA THR A 179 -5.21 -0.61 -4.70
C THR A 179 -3.75 -0.89 -5.02
N ARG A 180 -3.37 -0.72 -6.29
CA ARG A 180 -1.95 -0.86 -6.69
C ARG A 180 -1.09 0.20 -6.01
N LEU A 181 -1.64 1.40 -5.77
CA LEU A 181 -1.01 2.42 -4.95
C LEU A 181 -0.78 1.96 -3.51
N SER A 182 -1.75 1.25 -2.89
CA SER A 182 -1.56 0.63 -1.58
C SER A 182 -0.32 -0.28 -1.57
N PHE A 183 -0.19 -1.13 -2.58
CA PHE A 183 0.95 -2.02 -2.71
C PHE A 183 2.27 -1.25 -2.85
N VAL A 184 2.32 -0.21 -3.69
CA VAL A 184 3.52 0.63 -3.82
C VAL A 184 3.89 1.34 -2.51
N ASN A 185 2.91 1.79 -1.73
CA ASN A 185 3.16 2.38 -0.40
C ASN A 185 3.77 1.35 0.57
N ILE A 186 3.32 0.09 0.51
CA ILE A 186 3.95 -1.01 1.27
C ILE A 186 5.40 -1.19 0.81
N LEU A 187 5.68 -1.21 -0.50
CA LEU A 187 7.04 -1.32 -1.01
C LEU A 187 7.93 -0.18 -0.49
N GLN A 188 7.42 1.06 -0.45
CA GLN A 188 8.15 2.18 0.13
C GLN A 188 8.49 1.95 1.60
N LEU A 189 7.53 1.45 2.38
CA LEU A 189 7.75 1.14 3.79
C LEU A 189 8.79 0.01 3.96
N ILE A 190 8.75 -1.03 3.12
CA ILE A 190 9.75 -2.09 3.09
C ILE A 190 11.14 -1.50 2.81
N LYS A 191 11.24 -0.64 1.77
CA LYS A 191 12.49 0.02 1.38
C LYS A 191 13.12 0.88 2.48
N GLN A 192 12.32 1.39 3.41
CA GLN A 192 12.85 2.13 4.56
C GLN A 192 13.63 1.24 5.54
N ASN A 193 13.27 -0.05 5.64
CA ASN A 193 13.83 -0.98 6.61
C ASN A 193 14.75 -2.05 6.00
N THR A 194 14.85 -2.12 4.66
CA THR A 194 15.69 -3.09 3.97
C THR A 194 16.70 -2.43 3.03
N THR A 195 17.76 -3.17 2.72
CA THR A 195 18.77 -2.82 1.71
C THR A 195 18.83 -3.95 0.69
N THR A 196 18.66 -3.62 -0.58
CA THR A 196 18.74 -4.57 -1.70
C THR A 196 19.11 -3.82 -2.98
N ASP A 197 19.40 -4.54 -4.07
CA ASP A 197 19.47 -3.95 -5.40
C ASP A 197 18.04 -3.65 -5.89
N TRP A 198 17.61 -2.40 -5.68
CA TRP A 198 16.25 -1.97 -6.02
C TRP A 198 15.95 -1.99 -7.53
N VAL A 199 16.97 -1.85 -8.39
CA VAL A 199 16.79 -1.94 -9.85
C VAL A 199 16.47 -3.38 -10.24
N SER A 200 17.27 -4.33 -9.73
CA SER A 200 17.04 -5.76 -9.95
C SER A 200 15.72 -6.23 -9.35
N PHE A 201 15.40 -5.76 -8.13
CA PHE A 201 14.12 -6.03 -7.46
C PHE A 201 12.93 -5.56 -8.32
N CYS A 202 12.90 -4.30 -8.76
CA CYS A 202 11.81 -3.76 -9.58
C CYS A 202 11.67 -4.51 -10.90
N THR A 203 12.80 -4.84 -11.54
CA THR A 203 12.81 -5.61 -12.80
C THR A 203 12.23 -7.02 -12.59
N SER A 204 12.62 -7.71 -11.52
CA SER A 204 12.10 -9.06 -11.21
C SER A 204 10.61 -9.01 -10.87
N LEU A 205 10.18 -8.06 -10.02
CA LEU A 205 8.79 -7.88 -9.64
C LEU A 205 7.87 -7.59 -10.84
N GLN A 206 8.27 -6.66 -11.72
CA GLN A 206 7.50 -6.35 -12.93
C GLN A 206 7.37 -7.56 -13.85
N LYS A 207 8.44 -8.35 -14.03
CA LYS A 207 8.39 -9.61 -14.81
C LYS A 207 7.42 -10.61 -14.21
N ARG A 208 7.41 -10.78 -12.88
CA ARG A 208 6.49 -11.70 -12.19
C ARG A 208 5.03 -11.28 -12.36
N ILE A 209 4.73 -9.99 -12.22
CA ILE A 209 3.37 -9.45 -12.42
C ILE A 209 2.93 -9.57 -13.89
N ALA A 210 3.82 -9.26 -14.85
CA ALA A 210 3.53 -9.41 -16.27
C ALA A 210 3.29 -10.87 -16.69
N ALA A 211 3.92 -11.82 -15.99
CA ALA A 211 3.73 -13.25 -16.20
C ALA A 211 2.53 -13.84 -15.44
N ASP A 212 1.78 -13.03 -14.68
CA ASP A 212 0.58 -13.49 -13.99
C ASP A 212 -0.50 -13.91 -14.98
N THR A 213 -0.89 -15.18 -14.87
CA THR A 213 -1.97 -15.81 -15.65
C THR A 213 -3.13 -16.24 -14.76
N VAL A 214 -3.02 -16.03 -13.45
CA VAL A 214 -4.02 -16.40 -12.45
C VAL A 214 -5.07 -15.32 -12.31
N SER A 215 -4.67 -14.04 -12.23
CA SER A 215 -5.60 -12.92 -12.37
C SER A 215 -5.94 -12.72 -13.84
N HIS A 216 -7.23 -12.56 -14.15
CA HIS A 216 -7.67 -12.22 -15.50
C HIS A 216 -7.32 -10.77 -15.89
N ILE A 217 -6.87 -9.95 -14.93
CA ILE A 217 -6.56 -8.52 -15.11
C ILE A 217 -5.09 -8.20 -14.78
N GLY A 218 -4.34 -9.10 -14.13
CA GLY A 218 -2.99 -8.87 -13.60
C GLY A 218 -2.04 -8.17 -14.59
N ALA A 219 -1.84 -8.75 -15.77
CA ALA A 219 -0.97 -8.19 -16.82
C ALA A 219 -1.41 -6.78 -17.29
N LYS A 220 -2.72 -6.48 -17.29
CA LYS A 220 -3.26 -5.17 -17.69
C LYS A 220 -2.99 -4.06 -16.65
N THR A 221 -2.51 -4.41 -15.45
CA THR A 221 -2.21 -3.46 -14.36
C THR A 221 -0.73 -3.09 -14.26
N VAL A 222 0.14 -3.70 -15.08
CA VAL A 222 1.59 -3.46 -15.03
C VAL A 222 1.93 -1.98 -15.24
N LEU A 223 1.22 -1.28 -16.14
CA LEU A 223 1.41 0.15 -16.34
C LEU A 223 0.99 0.99 -15.14
N GLU A 224 -0.12 0.64 -14.46
CA GLU A 224 -0.55 1.34 -13.24
C GLU A 224 0.52 1.25 -12.15
N ILE A 225 1.01 0.03 -11.87
CA ILE A 225 2.03 -0.20 -10.84
C ILE A 225 3.31 0.54 -11.18
N SER A 226 3.76 0.43 -12.43
CA SER A 226 4.97 1.12 -12.89
C SER A 226 4.83 2.64 -12.75
N THR A 227 3.66 3.19 -13.09
CA THR A 227 3.35 4.61 -12.93
C THR A 227 3.44 5.04 -11.47
N HIS A 228 2.90 4.26 -10.53
CA HIS A 228 2.99 4.59 -9.11
C HIS A 228 4.41 4.45 -8.56
N ILE A 229 5.16 3.41 -8.94
CA ILE A 229 6.59 3.26 -8.59
C ILE A 229 7.37 4.50 -9.07
N ASP A 230 7.14 4.93 -10.31
CA ASP A 230 7.78 6.10 -10.89
C ASP A 230 7.34 7.40 -10.19
N MET A 231 6.06 7.62 -9.94
CA MET A 231 5.60 8.81 -9.22
C MET A 231 6.17 8.91 -7.82
N SER A 232 6.36 7.76 -7.17
CA SER A 232 6.85 7.67 -5.79
C SER A 232 8.37 7.85 -5.65
N ASN A 233 9.09 8.05 -6.76
CA ASN A 233 10.55 8.09 -6.83
C ASN A 233 11.22 6.86 -6.17
N PHE A 234 10.63 5.67 -6.38
CA PHE A 234 11.05 4.45 -5.72
C PHE A 234 12.50 4.07 -6.06
N VAL A 235 12.98 4.33 -7.27
CA VAL A 235 14.40 4.20 -7.64
C VAL A 235 14.90 5.55 -8.19
N PRO A 236 15.66 6.32 -7.41
CA PRO A 236 16.23 7.59 -7.87
C PRO A 236 17.27 7.35 -8.98
N GLY A 237 17.39 8.30 -9.92
CA GLY A 237 18.52 8.34 -10.87
C GLY A 237 18.40 7.49 -12.14
N THR A 238 17.35 6.70 -12.32
CA THR A 238 17.06 6.01 -13.61
C THR A 238 16.48 6.94 -14.69
N ARG A 239 16.41 8.25 -14.43
CA ARG A 239 15.63 9.21 -15.22
C ARG A 239 16.52 10.10 -16.08
N GLY A 240 16.13 10.25 -17.35
CA GLY A 240 16.63 11.31 -18.24
C GLY A 240 15.96 12.65 -17.91
N TYR A 241 16.69 13.75 -18.07
CA TYR A 241 16.33 15.06 -17.52
C TYR A 241 15.14 15.80 -18.17
N ASP A 242 14.39 15.26 -19.15
CA ASP A 242 13.53 16.14 -19.98
C ASP A 242 12.23 15.55 -20.56
N THR A 243 11.67 14.46 -20.01
CA THR A 243 10.35 13.96 -20.46
C THR A 243 9.38 13.80 -19.30
N ALA A 244 8.21 14.44 -19.37
CA ALA A 244 7.11 14.11 -18.45
C ALA A 244 6.76 12.62 -18.60
N TYR A 245 7.09 11.83 -17.59
CA TYR A 245 6.93 10.37 -17.60
C TYR A 245 5.49 9.95 -17.33
N HIS A 246 4.76 10.72 -16.54
CA HIS A 246 3.34 10.53 -16.29
C HIS A 246 2.51 11.77 -16.67
N SER A 247 1.21 11.58 -16.82
CA SER A 247 0.20 12.62 -16.98
C SER A 247 -1.03 12.23 -16.19
N PHE A 248 -1.85 13.19 -15.79
CA PHE A 248 -3.14 12.94 -15.18
C PHE A 248 -4.23 13.03 -16.24
N VAL A 249 -5.10 12.04 -16.26
CA VAL A 249 -6.29 12.02 -17.09
C VAL A 249 -7.48 12.24 -16.18
N ALA A 250 -8.28 13.26 -16.48
CA ALA A 250 -9.59 13.47 -15.88
C ALA A 250 -10.67 13.14 -16.90
N MET A 251 -11.65 12.32 -16.51
CA MET A 251 -12.82 11.98 -17.31
C MET A 251 -14.10 12.38 -16.59
N VAL A 252 -14.97 13.09 -17.30
CA VAL A 252 -16.34 13.40 -16.89
C VAL A 252 -17.25 12.24 -17.28
N VAL A 253 -17.91 11.66 -16.28
CA VAL A 253 -18.87 10.56 -16.37
C VAL A 253 -20.26 11.14 -16.10
N PRO A 254 -21.13 11.20 -17.13
CA PRO A 254 -22.47 11.73 -17.02
C PRO A 254 -23.27 11.07 -15.91
N ARG A 255 -24.03 11.87 -15.17
CA ARG A 255 -24.89 11.38 -14.10
C ARG A 255 -25.91 10.35 -14.58
N SER A 256 -26.34 10.44 -15.84
CA SER A 256 -27.22 9.46 -16.49
C SER A 256 -26.62 8.05 -16.54
N ASP A 257 -25.31 7.95 -16.70
CA ASP A 257 -24.60 6.67 -16.87
C ASP A 257 -24.47 5.93 -15.52
N LEU A 258 -24.56 6.68 -14.40
CA LEU A 258 -24.44 6.15 -13.03
C LEU A 258 -25.76 5.60 -12.47
N GLN A 259 -26.88 5.76 -13.18
CA GLN A 259 -28.20 5.32 -12.72
C GLN A 259 -28.26 3.81 -12.45
N ILE A 260 -27.36 3.04 -13.07
CA ILE A 260 -27.24 1.60 -12.83
C ILE A 260 -26.94 1.26 -11.36
N PHE A 261 -26.19 2.12 -10.65
CA PHE A 261 -25.84 1.89 -9.25
C PHE A 261 -26.98 2.22 -8.27
N LEU A 262 -28.02 2.91 -8.75
CA LEU A 262 -29.16 3.33 -7.93
C LEU A 262 -30.33 2.36 -7.97
N LYS A 263 -30.23 1.27 -8.74
CA LYS A 263 -31.29 0.27 -8.83
C LYS A 263 -31.40 -0.53 -7.51
N PRO A 264 -32.61 -0.92 -7.08
CA PRO A 264 -32.82 -1.65 -5.82
C PRO A 264 -32.05 -2.98 -5.72
N ASP A 265 -31.88 -3.66 -6.85
CA ASP A 265 -31.24 -4.98 -6.94
C ASP A 265 -29.73 -4.90 -7.20
N SER A 266 -29.17 -3.69 -7.29
CA SER A 266 -27.75 -3.50 -7.56
C SER A 266 -26.89 -4.00 -6.39
N THR A 267 -25.85 -4.77 -6.70
CA THR A 267 -24.95 -5.27 -5.67
C THR A 267 -24.25 -4.09 -4.98
N PRO A 268 -24.19 -4.10 -3.64
CA PRO A 268 -23.65 -2.99 -2.89
C PRO A 268 -22.12 -2.93 -3.06
N HIS A 269 -21.59 -1.76 -3.38
CA HIS A 269 -20.15 -1.43 -3.47
C HIS A 269 -19.36 -2.24 -4.52
N PRO A 270 -19.71 -2.11 -5.83
CA PRO A 270 -18.85 -2.64 -6.87
C PRO A 270 -17.47 -1.97 -6.85
N ILE A 271 -16.43 -2.72 -7.20
CA ILE A 271 -15.14 -2.11 -7.50
C ILE A 271 -15.24 -1.46 -8.88
N LEU A 272 -14.78 -0.22 -8.96
CA LEU A 272 -14.66 0.51 -10.22
C LEU A 272 -13.20 0.56 -10.64
N HIS A 273 -12.97 0.51 -11.95
CA HIS A 273 -11.67 0.78 -12.55
C HIS A 273 -11.87 1.59 -13.83
N ALA A 274 -10.84 2.32 -14.21
CA ALA A 274 -10.78 2.94 -15.53
C ALA A 274 -9.97 2.06 -16.47
N TYR A 275 -10.28 2.11 -17.75
CA TYR A 275 -9.43 1.51 -18.78
C TYR A 275 -9.00 2.56 -19.80
N ILE A 276 -7.81 2.36 -20.37
CA ILE A 276 -7.36 3.07 -21.57
C ILE A 276 -7.15 2.04 -22.66
N PHE A 277 -7.94 2.16 -23.72
CA PHE A 277 -7.84 1.30 -24.89
C PHE A 277 -7.15 2.04 -26.04
N ARG A 278 -6.12 1.41 -26.62
CA ARG A 278 -5.34 1.94 -27.75
C ARG A 278 -5.60 1.09 -29.01
N PRO A 279 -6.52 1.50 -29.89
CA PRO A 279 -6.94 0.69 -31.05
C PRO A 279 -5.80 0.34 -32.03
N ASN A 280 -4.76 1.17 -32.09
CA ASN A 280 -3.65 0.95 -33.03
C ASN A 280 -2.78 -0.26 -32.66
N THR A 281 -2.61 -0.52 -31.36
CA THR A 281 -1.82 -1.65 -30.83
C THR A 281 -2.70 -2.77 -30.30
N ASN A 282 -4.02 -2.56 -30.23
CA ASN A 282 -4.98 -3.45 -29.57
C ASN A 282 -4.60 -3.73 -28.11
N GLU A 283 -4.07 -2.73 -27.43
CA GLU A 283 -3.66 -2.79 -26.03
C GLU A 283 -4.73 -2.13 -25.15
N GLU A 284 -5.02 -2.78 -24.03
CA GLU A 284 -5.92 -2.28 -23.00
C GLU A 284 -5.20 -2.32 -21.65
N ASP A 285 -5.09 -1.15 -21.03
CA ASP A 285 -4.47 -0.97 -19.73
C ASP A 285 -5.54 -0.52 -18.73
N VAL A 286 -5.52 -1.06 -17.53
CA VAL A 286 -6.53 -0.75 -16.49
C VAL A 286 -5.89 -0.06 -15.28
N PHE A 287 -6.70 0.77 -14.61
CA PHE A 287 -6.28 1.63 -13.51
C PHE A 287 -7.33 1.59 -12.41
N PHE A 288 -6.94 1.15 -11.21
CA PHE A 288 -7.82 1.02 -10.05
C PHE A 288 -7.68 2.18 -9.05
N SER A 289 -6.54 2.87 -9.07
CA SER A 289 -6.22 3.97 -8.16
C SER A 289 -6.81 5.28 -8.71
N LEU A 290 -8.13 5.40 -8.57
CA LEU A 290 -8.92 6.53 -9.06
C LEU A 290 -9.24 7.52 -7.94
N ASP A 291 -9.04 8.80 -8.20
CA ASP A 291 -9.69 9.88 -7.48
C ASP A 291 -11.06 10.13 -8.10
N ALA A 292 -12.12 10.16 -7.30
CA ALA A 292 -13.48 10.32 -7.78
C ALA A 292 -14.25 11.33 -6.92
N PHE A 293 -14.91 12.29 -7.57
CA PHE A 293 -15.68 13.32 -6.91
C PHE A 293 -16.77 13.86 -7.84
N PHE A 294 -17.89 14.32 -7.26
CA PHE A 294 -18.96 14.96 -8.03
C PHE A 294 -18.66 16.45 -8.21
N GLY A 295 -18.93 16.99 -9.38
CA GLY A 295 -18.74 18.41 -9.62
C GLY A 295 -18.59 18.79 -11.09
N THR A 296 -18.06 19.99 -11.33
CA THR A 296 -17.81 20.52 -12.66
C THR A 296 -16.34 20.83 -12.87
N LEU A 297 -15.78 20.33 -13.97
CA LEU A 297 -14.45 20.67 -14.44
C LEU A 297 -14.56 21.75 -15.52
N LYS A 298 -14.05 22.96 -15.25
CA LYS A 298 -14.01 24.02 -16.27
C LYS A 298 -12.99 23.68 -17.35
N PRO A 299 -13.15 24.21 -18.57
CA PRO A 299 -12.21 23.98 -19.65
C PRO A 299 -10.77 24.32 -19.24
N GLN A 300 -9.85 23.42 -19.59
CA GLN A 300 -8.43 23.63 -19.37
C GLN A 300 -7.94 24.85 -20.18
N THR A 301 -7.50 25.89 -19.48
CA THR A 301 -6.90 27.08 -20.09
C THR A 301 -5.38 26.98 -20.19
N ASP A 302 -4.75 26.19 -19.33
CA ASP A 302 -3.30 25.95 -19.29
C ASP A 302 -3.01 24.44 -19.24
N PRO A 303 -2.21 23.88 -20.16
CA PRO A 303 -1.75 22.48 -20.13
C PRO A 303 -1.03 22.06 -18.83
N GLU A 304 -0.43 23.01 -18.10
CA GLU A 304 0.21 22.77 -16.81
C GLU A 304 -0.81 22.56 -15.67
N LEU A 305 -2.07 22.94 -15.86
CA LEU A 305 -3.16 22.82 -14.88
C LEU A 305 -4.23 21.86 -15.40
N CYS A 306 -4.99 21.24 -14.50
CA CYS A 306 -6.14 20.41 -14.89
C CYS A 306 -7.38 21.26 -15.28
N GLY A 307 -7.40 22.54 -14.89
CA GLY A 307 -8.57 23.42 -14.97
C GLY A 307 -9.13 23.72 -13.57
N GLU A 308 -9.99 24.75 -13.49
CA GLU A 308 -10.71 25.07 -12.25
C GLU A 308 -11.80 24.03 -12.02
N PHE A 309 -11.90 23.55 -10.79
CA PHE A 309 -12.86 22.54 -10.37
C PHE A 309 -13.81 23.13 -9.32
N ILE A 310 -15.09 22.78 -9.43
CA ILE A 310 -16.12 23.13 -8.45
C ILE A 310 -16.74 21.82 -7.97
N GLU A 311 -16.53 21.48 -6.69
CA GLU A 311 -17.11 20.30 -6.06
C GLU A 311 -18.62 20.46 -5.85
N ASP A 312 -19.36 19.39 -6.08
CA ASP A 312 -20.74 19.27 -5.64
C ASP A 312 -20.78 18.61 -4.25
N PRO A 313 -21.00 19.40 -3.18
CA PRO A 313 -20.98 18.87 -1.82
C PRO A 313 -22.16 17.92 -1.53
N GLN A 314 -23.21 17.91 -2.38
CA GLN A 314 -24.34 17.00 -2.22
C GLN A 314 -24.04 15.60 -2.80
N GLY A 315 -22.98 15.45 -3.60
CA GLY A 315 -22.51 14.16 -4.12
C GLY A 315 -23.62 13.36 -4.83
N TRP A 316 -23.92 12.17 -4.29
CA TRP A 316 -24.98 11.28 -4.78
C TRP A 316 -26.41 11.84 -4.65
N ALA A 317 -26.62 12.87 -3.84
CA ALA A 317 -27.91 13.58 -3.75
C ALA A 317 -27.96 14.84 -4.64
N GLY A 318 -26.81 15.28 -5.16
CA GLY A 318 -26.73 16.42 -6.08
C GLY A 318 -27.00 16.06 -7.53
N ASP A 319 -26.81 17.05 -8.41
CA ASP A 319 -27.12 16.94 -9.85
C ASP A 319 -25.87 16.91 -10.74
N SER A 320 -24.68 17.07 -10.15
CA SER A 320 -23.44 17.13 -10.93
C SER A 320 -22.99 15.77 -11.45
N ASP A 321 -22.22 15.81 -12.53
CA ASP A 321 -21.53 14.65 -13.09
C ASP A 321 -20.41 14.16 -12.16
N LEU A 322 -20.01 12.91 -12.33
CA LEU A 322 -18.86 12.33 -11.64
C LEU A 322 -17.60 12.63 -12.45
N ILE A 323 -16.56 13.10 -11.78
CA ILE A 323 -15.24 13.27 -12.36
C ILE A 323 -14.34 12.20 -11.76
N ILE A 324 -13.70 11.41 -12.63
CA ILE A 324 -12.63 10.49 -12.24
C ILE A 324 -11.29 11.05 -12.70
N SER A 325 -10.26 10.91 -11.89
CA SER A 325 -8.90 11.36 -12.19
C SER A 325 -7.88 10.34 -11.74
N PHE A 326 -6.89 10.06 -12.57
CA PHE A 326 -5.81 9.12 -12.23
C PHE A 326 -4.55 9.38 -13.07
N PRO A 327 -3.37 9.01 -12.55
CA PRO A 327 -2.12 9.13 -13.28
C PRO A 327 -1.95 7.98 -14.29
N VAL A 328 -1.33 8.29 -15.42
CA VAL A 328 -1.01 7.34 -16.50
C VAL A 328 0.37 7.64 -17.07
N PRO A 329 1.04 6.67 -17.72
CA PRO A 329 2.25 6.95 -18.49
C PRO A 329 1.95 7.98 -19.59
N ALA A 330 2.73 9.05 -19.67
CA ALA A 330 2.43 10.13 -20.62
C ALA A 330 2.44 9.64 -22.08
N GLN A 331 3.16 8.56 -22.38
CA GLN A 331 3.27 7.99 -23.72
C GLN A 331 1.94 7.39 -24.22
N ILE A 332 1.11 6.81 -23.34
CA ILE A 332 -0.12 6.12 -23.78
C ILE A 332 -1.22 7.10 -24.20
N VAL A 333 -1.17 8.35 -23.72
CA VAL A 333 -2.14 9.42 -24.05
C VAL A 333 -1.65 10.41 -25.12
N LYS A 334 -0.38 10.33 -25.54
CA LYS A 334 0.18 11.15 -26.65
C LYS A 334 -0.29 10.72 -28.05
N GLY A 335 -0.81 9.49 -28.18
CA GLY A 335 -1.23 8.91 -29.45
C GLY A 335 -2.49 9.54 -30.06
N LYS A 336 -2.66 9.41 -31.39
CA LYS A 336 -3.80 10.01 -32.12
C LYS A 336 -5.15 9.32 -31.88
N LYS A 337 -5.19 8.09 -31.37
CA LYS A 337 -6.42 7.34 -31.14
C LYS A 337 -6.29 6.52 -29.86
N TRP A 338 -7.05 6.89 -28.85
CA TRP A 338 -7.24 6.14 -27.62
C TRP A 338 -8.63 6.44 -27.07
N HIS A 339 -9.15 5.51 -26.27
CA HIS A 339 -10.44 5.62 -25.58
C HIS A 339 -10.21 5.46 -24.08
N ILE A 340 -11.06 6.08 -23.31
CA ILE A 340 -11.11 5.94 -21.86
C ILE A 340 -12.53 5.59 -21.47
N GLY A 341 -12.67 4.69 -20.50
CA GLY A 341 -13.96 4.42 -19.90
C GLY A 341 -13.85 4.04 -18.44
N LEU A 342 -15.00 4.11 -17.77
CA LEU A 342 -15.22 3.64 -16.42
C LEU A 342 -15.96 2.30 -16.50
N CYS A 343 -15.45 1.29 -15.80
CA CYS A 343 -16.01 -0.04 -15.76
C CYS A 343 -16.26 -0.52 -14.34
N VAL A 344 -17.19 -1.46 -14.21
CA VAL A 344 -17.31 -2.30 -13.03
C VAL A 344 -16.35 -3.49 -13.17
N THR A 345 -15.54 -3.75 -12.15
CA THR A 345 -14.64 -4.91 -12.14
C THR A 345 -15.44 -6.20 -12.04
N ILE A 346 -15.09 -7.21 -12.86
CA ILE A 346 -15.66 -8.54 -12.73
C ILE A 346 -15.02 -9.24 -11.53
N ASP A 347 -15.60 -9.01 -10.37
CA ASP A 347 -15.22 -9.64 -9.11
C ASP A 347 -16.47 -10.20 -8.38
N LEU A 348 -16.29 -10.65 -7.14
CA LEU A 348 -17.39 -11.18 -6.32
C LEU A 348 -18.56 -10.20 -6.16
N ASN A 349 -18.31 -8.89 -6.16
CA ASN A 349 -19.31 -7.85 -5.95
C ASN A 349 -19.83 -7.27 -7.27
N GLY A 350 -19.03 -7.27 -8.33
CA GLY A 350 -19.34 -6.66 -9.62
C GLY A 350 -19.98 -7.61 -10.64
N ALA A 351 -19.83 -8.93 -10.49
CA ALA A 351 -20.36 -9.92 -11.44
C ALA A 351 -21.88 -9.79 -11.69
N GLY A 352 -22.65 -9.28 -10.71
CA GLY A 352 -24.09 -9.03 -10.85
C GLY A 352 -24.46 -8.03 -11.95
N TYR A 353 -23.55 -7.09 -12.28
CA TYR A 353 -23.81 -6.06 -13.31
C TYR A 353 -23.66 -6.58 -14.74
N MET A 354 -23.17 -7.82 -14.93
CA MET A 354 -22.89 -8.37 -16.26
C MET A 354 -24.13 -8.51 -17.15
N MET A 355 -25.32 -8.76 -16.57
CA MET A 355 -26.55 -8.85 -17.34
C MET A 355 -26.98 -7.50 -17.96
N GLU A 356 -26.63 -6.39 -17.31
CA GLU A 356 -27.04 -5.05 -17.73
C GLU A 356 -25.96 -4.33 -18.53
N LEU A 357 -24.70 -4.43 -18.12
CA LEU A 357 -23.55 -3.79 -18.78
C LEU A 357 -22.94 -4.63 -19.90
N GLY A 358 -23.31 -5.91 -20.00
CA GLY A 358 -22.72 -6.85 -20.93
C GLY A 358 -21.29 -7.27 -20.53
N PRO A 359 -20.59 -8.02 -21.41
CA PRO A 359 -19.30 -8.64 -21.08
C PRO A 359 -18.15 -7.63 -20.89
N GLU A 360 -18.28 -6.41 -21.42
CA GLU A 360 -17.26 -5.36 -21.28
C GLU A 360 -17.38 -4.58 -19.96
N MET A 361 -18.49 -4.72 -19.23
CA MET A 361 -18.76 -4.06 -17.95
C MET A 361 -18.62 -2.51 -17.96
N VAL A 362 -18.79 -1.90 -19.14
CA VAL A 362 -18.57 -0.47 -19.35
C VAL A 362 -19.77 0.34 -18.86
N VAL A 363 -19.53 1.21 -17.88
CA VAL A 363 -20.52 2.17 -17.37
C VAL A 363 -20.58 3.39 -18.29
N SER A 364 -19.42 3.92 -18.67
CA SER A 364 -19.32 5.06 -19.57
C SER A 364 -18.00 4.99 -20.32
N SER A 365 -18.00 5.36 -21.60
CA SER A 365 -16.79 5.39 -22.42
C SER A 365 -16.81 6.57 -23.38
N VAL A 366 -15.62 7.10 -23.67
CA VAL A 366 -15.45 8.25 -24.55
C VAL A 366 -14.10 8.21 -25.25
N SER A 367 -14.03 8.80 -26.43
CA SER A 367 -12.75 9.04 -27.09
C SER A 367 -11.90 10.01 -26.27
N GLY A 368 -10.61 9.71 -26.11
CA GLY A 368 -9.65 10.58 -25.43
C GLY A 368 -9.46 11.96 -26.09
N LYS A 369 -10.01 12.16 -27.30
CA LYS A 369 -10.05 13.46 -27.99
C LYS A 369 -11.25 14.34 -27.63
N ASN A 370 -12.21 13.80 -26.87
CA ASN A 370 -13.38 14.57 -26.48
C ASN A 370 -13.03 15.60 -25.40
N LYS A 371 -12.61 16.80 -25.82
CA LYS A 371 -12.22 17.90 -24.93
C LYS A 371 -13.32 18.37 -23.97
N LYS A 372 -14.59 17.98 -24.18
CA LYS A 372 -15.68 18.30 -23.25
C LYS A 372 -15.72 17.34 -22.05
N ARG A 373 -15.27 16.10 -22.24
CA ARG A 373 -15.37 15.03 -21.24
C ARG A 373 -14.01 14.51 -20.79
N VAL A 374 -12.92 14.83 -21.48
CA VAL A 374 -11.58 14.34 -21.18
C VAL A 374 -10.60 15.50 -21.15
N THR A 375 -9.85 15.59 -20.06
CA THR A 375 -8.76 16.53 -19.87
C THR A 375 -7.49 15.76 -19.55
N VAL A 376 -6.39 16.10 -20.22
CA VAL A 376 -5.06 15.57 -19.93
C VAL A 376 -4.19 16.71 -19.43
N SER A 377 -3.52 16.51 -18.30
CA SER A 377 -2.79 17.56 -17.61
C SER A 377 -1.57 17.00 -16.88
N LYS A 378 -0.67 17.87 -16.42
CA LYS A 378 0.51 17.46 -15.64
C LYS A 378 0.20 17.27 -14.15
N VAL A 379 -0.97 17.73 -13.68
CA VAL A 379 -1.38 17.73 -12.28
C VAL A 379 -2.81 17.20 -12.15
N PRO A 380 -3.19 16.54 -11.05
CA PRO A 380 -4.57 16.17 -10.83
C PRO A 380 -5.47 17.41 -10.59
N PRO A 381 -6.79 17.28 -10.77
CA PRO A 381 -7.74 18.34 -10.44
C PRO A 381 -7.57 18.85 -9.00
N GLY A 382 -7.59 20.17 -8.81
CA GLY A 382 -7.54 20.80 -7.49
C GLY A 382 -6.17 20.80 -6.79
N ILE A 383 -5.12 20.21 -7.38
CA ILE A 383 -3.78 20.13 -6.76
C ILE A 383 -2.78 20.98 -7.55
N PRO A 384 -2.17 22.02 -6.93
CA PRO A 384 -1.12 22.81 -7.57
C PRO A 384 0.14 21.99 -7.88
N LYS A 385 0.84 22.30 -8.97
CA LYS A 385 2.07 21.61 -9.38
C LYS A 385 3.18 21.62 -8.31
N SER A 386 3.29 22.71 -7.54
CA SER A 386 4.25 22.84 -6.44
C SER A 386 4.08 21.76 -5.35
N ARG A 387 2.89 21.16 -5.24
CA ARG A 387 2.56 20.12 -4.25
C ARG A 387 2.85 18.70 -4.72
N LEU A 388 3.08 18.50 -6.03
CA LEU A 388 3.45 17.20 -6.60
C LEU A 388 4.95 16.96 -6.62
N GLN A 389 5.75 17.97 -6.25
CA GLN A 389 7.16 17.73 -6.03
C GLN A 389 7.30 16.77 -4.85
N PRO A 390 8.20 15.77 -4.93
CA PRO A 390 8.55 14.96 -3.77
C PRO A 390 8.82 15.91 -2.60
N ALA A 391 8.37 15.54 -1.40
CA ALA A 391 8.83 16.23 -0.20
C ALA A 391 10.36 16.41 -0.34
N PRO A 392 10.92 17.61 -0.08
CA PRO A 392 12.37 17.75 -0.07
C PRO A 392 12.89 16.61 0.78
N GLU A 393 13.89 15.87 0.27
CA GLU A 393 14.58 14.84 1.04
C GLU A 393 14.74 15.44 2.44
N ILE A 394 14.07 14.85 3.45
CA ILE A 394 14.34 15.19 4.84
C ILE A 394 15.83 15.09 4.89
N ALA A 395 16.50 16.24 5.05
CA ALA A 395 17.92 16.38 4.76
C ALA A 395 18.60 15.15 5.33
N SER A 396 18.94 14.20 4.45
CA SER A 396 20.01 13.29 4.77
C SER A 396 21.13 14.27 4.95
N GLU A 397 21.52 14.51 6.21
CA GLU A 397 22.78 15.13 6.52
C GLU A 397 23.76 14.48 5.57
N GLN A 398 24.12 15.21 4.52
CA GLN A 398 25.14 14.74 3.60
C GLN A 398 26.34 14.57 4.52
N PRO A 399 26.89 13.35 4.69
CA PRO A 399 28.16 13.26 5.36
C PRO A 399 29.09 14.04 4.45
N SER A 400 29.53 15.20 4.94
CA SER A 400 30.67 15.90 4.39
C SER A 400 31.72 14.83 4.17
N ILE A 401 32.14 14.68 2.90
CA ILE A 401 33.19 13.75 2.49
C ILE A 401 34.48 14.24 3.14
N GLU A 402 34.66 13.92 4.41
CA GLU A 402 35.96 13.60 4.96
C GLU A 402 36.05 12.09 4.82
N GLN A 403 36.94 11.65 3.93
CA GLN A 403 37.39 10.27 3.85
C GLN A 403 38.00 9.88 5.20
N SER A 404 37.15 9.45 6.12
CA SER A 404 37.52 8.57 7.21
C SER A 404 36.98 7.19 6.83
N ASP A 405 37.83 6.17 6.94
CA ASP A 405 37.47 4.76 6.78
C ASP A 405 36.41 4.39 7.83
N ASN A 406 35.16 4.76 7.58
CA ASN A 406 34.04 4.43 8.46
C ASN A 406 33.56 3.04 8.09
N SER A 407 34.17 2.05 8.73
CA SER A 407 33.66 0.69 8.75
C SER A 407 32.32 0.72 9.50
N GLU A 408 31.21 0.44 8.81
CA GLU A 408 29.89 0.35 9.45
C GLU A 408 29.63 -1.08 9.94
N SER A 409 29.02 -1.19 11.12
CA SER A 409 28.56 -2.48 11.64
C SER A 409 27.37 -2.98 10.79
N ARG A 410 27.46 -4.22 10.27
CA ARG A 410 26.45 -4.79 9.37
C ARG A 410 25.82 -6.05 9.96
N ILE A 411 24.50 -6.17 9.86
CA ILE A 411 23.77 -7.40 10.19
C ILE A 411 23.30 -8.03 8.88
N THR A 412 23.72 -9.27 8.63
CA THR A 412 23.26 -10.08 7.51
C THR A 412 22.38 -11.19 8.06
N ILE A 413 21.11 -11.26 7.64
CA ILE A 413 20.21 -12.36 8.02
C ILE A 413 20.11 -13.28 6.81
N ALA A 414 20.59 -14.52 6.96
CA ALA A 414 20.44 -15.57 5.96
C ALA A 414 19.39 -16.57 6.44
N ALA A 415 18.46 -16.95 5.58
CA ALA A 415 17.54 -18.04 5.83
C ALA A 415 18.06 -19.31 5.15
N THR A 416 18.29 -20.38 5.91
CA THR A 416 18.69 -21.67 5.37
C THR A 416 17.61 -22.70 5.69
N LYS A 417 17.10 -23.36 4.65
CA LYS A 417 16.15 -24.45 4.83
C LYS A 417 16.90 -25.70 5.32
N LEU A 418 16.66 -26.10 6.56
CA LEU A 418 17.14 -27.34 7.16
C LEU A 418 15.96 -28.29 7.26
N ASN A 419 15.88 -29.23 6.32
CA ASN A 419 14.76 -30.18 6.17
C ASN A 419 13.41 -29.44 5.97
N GLU A 420 12.48 -29.55 6.93
CA GLU A 420 11.16 -28.90 6.96
C GLU A 420 11.15 -27.58 7.76
N SER A 421 12.27 -27.21 8.37
CA SER A 421 12.39 -25.99 9.19
C SER A 421 13.24 -24.93 8.49
N VAL A 422 12.88 -23.66 8.66
CA VAL A 422 13.71 -22.53 8.21
C VAL A 422 14.56 -22.07 9.40
N ALA A 423 15.87 -22.19 9.28
CA ALA A 423 16.81 -21.59 10.23
C ALA A 423 17.17 -20.19 9.77
N LEU A 424 17.01 -19.19 10.64
CA LEU A 424 17.48 -17.83 10.40
C LEU A 424 18.83 -17.66 11.08
N GLN A 425 19.89 -17.46 10.28
CA GLN A 425 21.22 -17.12 10.76
C GLN A 425 21.43 -15.62 10.64
N ALA A 426 21.45 -14.92 11.77
CA ALA A 426 21.87 -13.53 11.83
C ALA A 426 23.39 -13.46 12.06
N THR A 427 24.13 -12.98 11.07
CA THR A 427 25.57 -12.70 11.16
C THR A 427 25.77 -11.23 11.43
N TYR A 428 26.30 -10.91 12.61
CA TYR A 428 26.67 -9.56 13.00
C TYR A 428 28.15 -9.37 12.70
N ARG A 429 28.48 -8.43 11.80
CA ARG A 429 29.85 -8.01 11.55
C ARG A 429 30.04 -6.65 12.22
N PHE A 430 30.72 -6.68 13.37
CA PHE A 430 31.15 -5.47 14.07
C PHE A 430 32.42 -4.93 13.45
N VAL A 431 32.67 -3.65 13.69
CA VAL A 431 33.94 -3.01 13.41
C VAL A 431 34.98 -3.49 14.42
N ASP A 432 36.20 -3.79 13.95
CA ASP A 432 37.28 -4.20 14.84
C ASP A 432 37.62 -3.08 15.83
N GLY A 433 37.62 -3.41 17.14
CA GLY A 433 38.01 -2.50 18.22
C GLY A 433 36.87 -1.76 18.93
N THR A 434 35.61 -1.94 18.52
CA THR A 434 34.45 -1.37 19.24
C THR A 434 34.26 -2.01 20.63
N GLU A 435 33.62 -1.28 21.54
CA GLU A 435 33.33 -1.78 22.89
C GLU A 435 32.44 -3.04 22.83
N GLU A 436 31.60 -3.16 21.82
CA GLU A 436 30.80 -4.35 21.49
C GLU A 436 31.68 -5.56 21.13
N THR A 437 32.74 -5.36 20.32
CA THR A 437 33.71 -6.42 19.98
C THR A 437 34.48 -6.88 21.21
N LYS A 438 34.86 -5.96 22.10
CA LYS A 438 35.54 -6.27 23.38
C LYS A 438 34.60 -6.95 24.38
N ALA A 439 33.32 -6.56 24.41
CA ALA A 439 32.31 -7.17 25.25
C ALA A 439 32.01 -8.60 24.80
N LEU A 440 31.88 -8.84 23.49
CA LEU A 440 31.66 -10.18 22.92
C LEU A 440 32.85 -11.13 23.10
N GLN A 441 34.09 -10.62 23.08
CA GLN A 441 35.28 -11.40 23.41
C GLN A 441 35.31 -11.91 24.85
N LYS A 442 34.59 -11.23 25.76
CA LYS A 442 34.50 -11.59 27.19
C LYS A 442 33.15 -12.17 27.59
N ALA A 443 32.16 -12.15 26.71
CA ALA A 443 30.82 -12.65 26.99
C ALA A 443 30.77 -14.17 26.83
N ALA A 444 30.14 -14.85 27.79
CA ALA A 444 29.74 -16.24 27.60
C ALA A 444 28.72 -16.33 26.46
N LEU A 445 28.87 -17.35 25.62
CA LEU A 445 28.01 -17.63 24.47
C LEU A 445 26.57 -17.84 24.96
N VAL A 446 25.72 -16.81 24.86
CA VAL A 446 24.28 -16.96 25.11
C VAL A 446 23.63 -17.45 23.84
N THR A 447 23.47 -18.77 23.74
CA THR A 447 22.58 -19.37 22.75
C THR A 447 21.15 -18.98 23.14
N LEU A 448 20.47 -18.20 22.29
CA LEU A 448 19.02 -18.06 22.35
C LEU A 448 18.43 -19.18 21.50
N PRO A 449 17.98 -20.31 22.08
CA PRO A 449 17.21 -21.28 21.34
C PRO A 449 15.85 -20.64 21.02
N ILE A 450 15.68 -20.14 19.80
CA ILE A 450 14.35 -19.96 19.23
C ILE A 450 13.86 -21.37 18.92
N LEU A 451 13.26 -22.02 19.92
CA LEU A 451 12.47 -23.22 19.73
C LEU A 451 11.24 -22.83 18.91
N LEU A 452 11.34 -22.95 17.59
CA LEU A 452 10.18 -23.19 16.74
C LEU A 452 9.63 -24.55 17.15
N HIS A 453 8.73 -24.56 18.12
CA HIS A 453 7.93 -25.75 18.39
C HIS A 453 7.04 -25.98 17.16
N ALA A 454 7.46 -26.93 16.32
CA ALA A 454 6.57 -27.65 15.44
C ALA A 454 5.56 -28.38 16.34
N LEU A 455 4.32 -27.92 16.37
CA LEU A 455 3.23 -28.72 16.92
C LEU A 455 2.90 -29.79 15.88
N TYR A 456 3.31 -31.02 16.18
CA TYR A 456 2.70 -32.21 15.63
C TYR A 456 1.31 -32.39 16.27
N SER A 457 0.38 -32.85 15.42
CA SER A 457 -1.04 -33.20 15.62
C SER A 457 -2.02 -32.08 15.96
#